data_AF-A0A958H1I0-F1
#
_entry.id   AF-A0A958H1I0-F1
#
_cell.length_a   1.000
_cell.length_b   1.000
_cell.length_c   1.000
_cell.angle_alpha   90.00
_cell.angle_beta   90.00
_cell.angle_gamma   90.00
#
_symmetry.space_group_name_H-M   'P 1'
#
loop_
_entity.id
_entity.type
_entity.pdbx_description
1 polymer ?
#
loop_
_entity_poly.entity_id
_entity_poly.type
_entity_poly.pdbx_seq_one_letter_code
_entity_poly.pdbx_strand_id
1 'polypeptide(L)'
;MAQALDQISTWIEQSARQYVCICTVHTIMECRQSEEVRRAVNQAGLATPDGMPLVWLGRLKSKHAVTRVYGPDLMLALCELSAQRGYRHFFYGGAAGVAELLAQRLQARFPGLQLAGTYAPSYRPAAYEEASQTIDLINQAKPDIIWVGLGTPKQDLWMAAHRHRLTAPVLIAVGAAFDFHAGRIPQAPQWMQRSGLEWFFRLLHEPRRLWYRYLVYNPLFILLTLVQSLGLKKFYL
;
A
#
# COMPACT_ATOMS: atom_id res chain seq x y z
N MET A 1 -7.12 -6.45 10.12
CA MET A 1 -5.87 -7.17 9.75
C MET A 1 -6.15 -8.61 9.38
N ALA A 2 -6.63 -9.47 10.29
CA ALA A 2 -6.93 -10.89 10.02
C ALA A 2 -7.74 -11.13 8.72
N GLN A 3 -8.89 -10.46 8.57
CA GLN A 3 -9.71 -10.56 7.35
C GLN A 3 -8.94 -10.23 6.05
N ALA A 4 -8.00 -9.29 6.09
CA ALA A 4 -7.18 -8.96 4.92
C ALA A 4 -6.17 -10.07 4.61
N LEU A 5 -5.55 -10.66 5.66
CA LEU A 5 -4.66 -11.81 5.50
C LEU A 5 -5.40 -13.02 4.93
N ASP A 6 -6.55 -13.37 5.50
CA ASP A 6 -7.37 -14.49 5.06
C ASP A 6 -7.81 -14.33 3.59
N GLN A 7 -8.25 -13.12 3.23
CA GLN A 7 -8.65 -12.83 1.86
C GLN A 7 -7.49 -12.91 0.86
N ILE A 8 -6.30 -12.41 1.26
CA ILE A 8 -5.08 -12.48 0.43
C ILE A 8 -4.64 -13.93 0.27
N SER A 9 -4.63 -14.74 1.33
CA SER A 9 -4.34 -16.16 1.25
C SER A 9 -5.30 -16.90 0.32
N THR A 10 -6.60 -16.61 0.44
CA THR A 10 -7.63 -17.18 -0.44
C THR A 10 -7.33 -16.87 -1.91
N TRP A 11 -6.94 -15.62 -2.22
CA TRP A 11 -6.58 -15.25 -3.59
C TRP A 11 -5.32 -15.94 -4.08
N ILE A 12 -4.31 -16.12 -3.24
CA ILE A 12 -3.10 -16.86 -3.61
C ILE A 12 -3.46 -18.33 -3.92
N GLU A 13 -4.21 -18.99 -3.04
CA GLU A 13 -4.63 -20.38 -3.20
C GLU A 13 -5.51 -20.60 -4.44
N GLN A 14 -6.36 -19.63 -4.78
CA GLN A 14 -7.20 -19.66 -5.98
C GLN A 14 -6.51 -19.11 -7.24
N SER A 15 -5.25 -18.65 -7.13
CA SER A 15 -4.55 -17.90 -8.18
C SER A 15 -5.39 -16.73 -8.74
N ALA A 16 -6.22 -16.12 -7.88
CA ALA A 16 -7.06 -15.00 -8.23
C ALA A 16 -6.19 -13.77 -8.50
N ARG A 17 -6.41 -13.11 -9.64
CA ARG A 17 -5.58 -11.98 -10.08
C ARG A 17 -6.07 -10.66 -9.50
N GLN A 18 -5.76 -10.39 -8.24
CA GLN A 18 -6.24 -9.23 -7.49
C GLN A 18 -5.13 -8.26 -7.07
N TYR A 19 -5.53 -7.05 -6.68
CA TYR A 19 -4.63 -6.08 -6.07
C TYR A 19 -5.27 -5.38 -4.89
N VAL A 20 -4.42 -4.95 -3.95
CA VAL A 20 -4.79 -4.30 -2.70
C VAL A 20 -4.27 -2.88 -2.70
N CYS A 21 -5.19 -1.92 -2.55
CA CYS A 21 -4.87 -0.52 -2.29
C CYS A 21 -4.91 -0.27 -0.78
N ILE A 22 -3.80 0.22 -0.23
CA ILE A 22 -3.71 0.66 1.16
C ILE A 22 -4.00 2.15 1.20
N CYS A 23 -5.25 2.49 1.50
CA CYS A 23 -5.79 3.82 1.33
C CYS A 23 -5.53 4.67 2.56
N THR A 24 -4.89 5.81 2.35
CA THR A 24 -4.74 6.86 3.37
C THR A 24 -5.71 8.01 3.06
N VAL A 25 -5.80 9.01 3.96
CA VAL A 25 -6.48 10.28 3.64
C VAL A 25 -5.96 10.89 2.33
N HIS A 26 -4.65 10.83 2.11
CA HIS A 26 -4.06 11.30 0.86
C HIS A 26 -4.61 10.54 -0.35
N THR A 27 -4.74 9.21 -0.27
CA THR A 27 -5.35 8.40 -1.34
C THR A 27 -6.76 8.86 -1.66
N ILE A 28 -7.60 9.12 -0.65
CA ILE A 28 -8.98 9.61 -0.86
C ILE A 28 -8.99 10.99 -1.54
N MET A 29 -8.08 11.87 -1.13
CA MET A 29 -7.96 13.20 -1.73
C MET A 29 -7.44 13.15 -3.17
N GLU A 30 -6.59 12.19 -3.52
CA GLU A 30 -6.17 11.92 -4.90
C GLU A 30 -7.33 11.38 -5.74
N CYS A 31 -8.14 10.43 -5.23
CA CYS A 31 -9.33 9.94 -5.93
C CYS A 31 -10.35 11.05 -6.24
N ARG A 32 -10.45 12.06 -5.37
CA ARG A 32 -11.33 13.21 -5.62
C ARG A 32 -10.82 14.11 -6.75
N GLN A 33 -9.51 14.19 -6.92
CA GLN A 33 -8.87 15.07 -7.90
C GLN A 33 -8.66 14.40 -9.25
N SER A 34 -8.51 13.08 -9.28
CA SER A 34 -8.27 12.29 -10.48
C SER A 34 -9.25 11.13 -10.62
N GLU A 35 -10.04 11.18 -11.70
CA GLU A 35 -10.93 10.10 -12.10
C GLU A 35 -10.19 8.78 -12.31
N GLU A 36 -8.97 8.85 -12.84
CA GLU A 36 -8.15 7.69 -13.12
C GLU A 36 -7.74 6.98 -11.81
N VAL A 37 -7.29 7.74 -10.82
CA VAL A 37 -6.93 7.19 -9.49
C VAL A 37 -8.16 6.61 -8.81
N ARG A 38 -9.31 7.29 -8.92
CA ARG A 38 -10.59 6.81 -8.39
C ARG A 38 -10.99 5.46 -8.98
N ARG A 39 -10.91 5.32 -10.30
CA ARG A 39 -11.20 4.06 -10.99
C ARG A 39 -10.24 2.95 -10.56
N ALA A 40 -8.94 3.24 -10.47
CA ALA A 40 -7.95 2.28 -10.00
C ALA A 40 -8.25 1.80 -8.56
N VAL A 41 -8.59 2.70 -7.63
CA VAL A 41 -8.91 2.29 -6.25
C VAL A 41 -10.22 1.51 -6.18
N ASN A 42 -11.26 1.92 -6.92
CA ASN A 42 -12.57 1.26 -6.91
C ASN A 42 -12.57 -0.13 -7.58
N GLN A 43 -11.62 -0.40 -8.47
CA GLN A 43 -11.44 -1.70 -9.11
C GLN A 43 -10.53 -2.65 -8.32
N ALA A 44 -9.92 -2.18 -7.23
CA ALA A 44 -9.10 -3.03 -6.37
C ALA A 44 -9.95 -4.13 -5.74
N GLY A 45 -9.39 -5.35 -5.65
CA GLY A 45 -10.05 -6.45 -4.94
C GLY A 45 -10.23 -6.15 -3.45
N LEU A 46 -9.36 -5.30 -2.89
CA LEU A 46 -9.48 -4.80 -1.53
C LEU A 46 -8.90 -3.37 -1.42
N ALA A 47 -9.68 -2.46 -0.86
CA ALA A 47 -9.24 -1.13 -0.45
C ALA A 47 -9.25 -1.06 1.08
N THR A 48 -8.07 -1.00 1.70
CA THR A 48 -7.93 -1.07 3.16
C THR A 48 -7.69 0.29 3.79
N PRO A 49 -8.25 0.59 4.98
CA PRO A 49 -8.05 1.86 5.64
C PRO A 49 -6.71 1.90 6.38
N ASP A 50 -5.79 2.74 5.90
CA ASP A 50 -4.54 3.11 6.57
C ASP A 50 -4.62 4.51 7.17
N GLY A 51 -4.88 4.54 8.47
CA GLY A 51 -4.96 5.73 9.29
C GLY A 51 -6.26 5.84 10.06
N MET A 52 -6.17 6.42 11.26
CA MET A 52 -7.31 6.56 12.16
C MET A 52 -8.50 7.37 11.59
N PRO A 53 -8.30 8.45 10.79
CA PRO A 53 -9.43 9.17 10.21
C PRO A 53 -10.36 8.30 9.36
N LEU A 54 -9.80 7.39 8.56
CA LEU A 54 -10.59 6.46 7.74
C LEU A 54 -11.26 5.39 8.59
N VAL A 55 -10.59 4.93 9.65
CA VAL A 55 -11.19 4.00 10.61
C VAL A 55 -12.39 4.63 11.33
N TRP A 56 -12.26 5.87 11.80
CA TRP A 56 -13.35 6.61 12.44
C TRP A 56 -14.52 6.82 11.49
N LEU A 57 -14.24 7.27 10.26
CA LEU A 57 -15.28 7.45 9.24
C LEU A 57 -15.98 6.12 8.91
N GLY A 58 -15.21 5.04 8.78
CA GLY A 58 -15.74 3.69 8.55
C GLY A 58 -16.65 3.22 9.68
N ARG A 59 -16.27 3.45 10.95
CA ARG A 59 -17.10 3.13 12.12
C ARG A 59 -18.36 3.99 12.23
N LEU A 60 -18.30 5.24 11.79
CA LEU A 60 -19.48 6.13 11.77
C LEU A 60 -20.48 5.74 10.68
N LYS A 61 -19.99 5.24 9.53
CA LYS A 61 -20.84 4.89 8.36
C LYS A 61 -21.26 3.43 8.30
N SER A 62 -20.53 2.53 8.95
CA SER A 62 -20.81 1.09 8.99
C SER A 62 -21.12 0.64 10.41
N LYS A 63 -22.07 -0.29 10.56
CA LYS A 63 -22.32 -0.99 11.83
C LYS A 63 -21.22 -2.03 12.16
N HIS A 64 -20.26 -2.23 11.27
CA HIS A 64 -19.18 -3.22 11.44
C HIS A 64 -17.94 -2.60 12.08
N ALA A 65 -17.20 -3.44 12.81
CA ALA A 65 -15.92 -3.05 13.40
C ALA A 65 -14.86 -2.82 12.32
N VAL A 66 -14.70 -1.57 11.88
CA VAL A 66 -13.57 -1.19 11.02
C VAL A 66 -12.31 -1.04 11.87
N THR A 67 -11.22 -1.69 11.44
CA THR A 67 -9.90 -1.61 12.05
C THR A 67 -8.88 -1.13 11.03
N ARG A 68 -7.82 -0.46 11.49
CA ARG A 68 -6.71 -0.04 10.65
C ARG A 68 -6.02 -1.27 10.04
N VAL A 69 -5.67 -1.18 8.75
CA VAL A 69 -4.75 -2.09 8.08
C VAL A 69 -3.57 -1.26 7.63
N TYR A 70 -2.49 -1.33 8.40
CA TYR A 70 -1.29 -0.53 8.14
C TYR A 70 -0.34 -1.33 7.24
N GLY A 71 0.12 -0.72 6.15
CA GLY A 71 0.93 -1.41 5.13
C GLY A 71 2.21 -2.08 5.66
N PRO A 72 3.03 -1.41 6.48
CA PRO A 72 4.17 -2.02 7.13
C PRO A 72 3.81 -3.24 7.99
N ASP A 73 2.72 -3.17 8.77
CA ASP A 73 2.30 -4.29 9.62
C ASP A 73 1.75 -5.46 8.77
N LEU A 74 0.98 -5.15 7.73
CA LEU A 74 0.48 -6.15 6.78
C LEU A 74 1.63 -6.88 6.09
N MET A 75 2.71 -6.17 5.72
CA MET A 75 3.90 -6.77 5.15
C MET A 75 4.57 -7.76 6.09
N LEU A 76 4.79 -7.38 7.35
CA LEU A 76 5.38 -8.29 8.32
C LEU A 76 4.51 -9.52 8.57
N ALA A 77 3.20 -9.33 8.73
CA ALA A 77 2.27 -10.43 8.96
C ALA A 77 2.18 -11.38 7.76
N LEU A 78 2.20 -10.87 6.53
CA LEU A 78 2.26 -11.72 5.34
C LEU A 78 3.61 -12.44 5.23
N CYS A 79 4.74 -11.79 5.51
CA CYS A 79 6.03 -12.47 5.49
C CYS A 79 6.11 -13.59 6.54
N GLU A 80 5.58 -13.38 7.73
CA GLU A 80 5.49 -14.40 8.78
C GLU A 80 4.64 -15.60 8.33
N LEU A 81 3.47 -15.34 7.73
CA LEU A 81 2.61 -16.37 7.18
C LEU A 81 3.28 -17.11 6.01
N SER A 82 3.94 -16.38 5.11
CA SER A 82 4.64 -16.93 3.95
C SER A 82 5.82 -17.81 4.33
N ALA A 83 6.52 -17.53 5.42
CA ALA A 83 7.58 -18.40 5.91
C ALA A 83 7.05 -19.80 6.28
N GLN A 84 5.78 -19.91 6.67
CA GLN A 84 5.11 -21.17 6.98
C GLN A 84 4.46 -21.82 5.75
N ARG A 85 3.89 -21.00 4.86
CA ARG A 85 3.10 -21.44 3.69
C ARG A 85 3.94 -21.60 2.41
N GLY A 86 5.15 -21.08 2.37
CA GLY A 86 6.04 -21.12 1.21
C GLY A 86 5.73 -20.09 0.12
N TYR A 87 4.95 -19.04 0.41
CA TYR A 87 4.64 -18.02 -0.61
C TYR A 87 5.89 -17.22 -0.99
N ARG A 88 5.99 -16.88 -2.27
CA ARG A 88 7.14 -16.22 -2.89
C ARG A 88 6.88 -14.73 -3.08
N HIS A 89 7.74 -13.89 -2.53
CA HIS A 89 7.58 -12.43 -2.58
C HIS A 89 8.45 -11.79 -3.65
N PHE A 90 7.91 -10.77 -4.33
CA PHE A 90 8.69 -9.88 -5.19
C PHE A 90 8.57 -8.43 -4.67
N PHE A 91 9.70 -7.74 -4.52
CA PHE A 91 9.71 -6.33 -4.12
C PHE A 91 9.97 -5.42 -5.32
N TYR A 92 8.96 -4.65 -5.72
CA TYR A 92 9.03 -3.73 -6.85
C TYR A 92 8.89 -2.27 -6.36
N GLY A 93 9.93 -1.46 -6.54
CA GLY A 93 9.94 -0.07 -6.09
C GLY A 93 11.00 0.23 -5.03
N GLY A 94 10.86 1.40 -4.38
CA GLY A 94 11.90 1.96 -3.51
C GLY A 94 13.03 2.64 -4.29
N ALA A 95 13.93 3.30 -3.57
CA ALA A 95 15.17 3.79 -4.16
C ALA A 95 16.13 2.63 -4.47
N ALA A 96 17.13 2.87 -5.31
CA ALA A 96 18.15 1.87 -5.62
C ALA A 96 18.77 1.27 -4.34
N GLY A 97 18.82 -0.05 -4.24
CA GLY A 97 19.34 -0.79 -3.08
C GLY A 97 18.37 -0.97 -1.91
N VAL A 98 17.21 -0.29 -1.91
CA VAL A 98 16.24 -0.37 -0.80
C VAL A 98 15.51 -1.71 -0.80
N ALA A 99 15.08 -2.19 -1.98
CA ALA A 99 14.38 -3.46 -2.11
C ALA A 99 15.29 -4.64 -1.74
N GLU A 100 16.56 -4.58 -2.12
CA GLU A 100 17.59 -5.58 -1.79
C GLU A 100 17.88 -5.61 -0.28
N LEU A 101 18.05 -4.44 0.35
CA LEU A 101 18.26 -4.33 1.79
C LEU A 101 17.03 -4.82 2.58
N LEU A 102 15.83 -4.47 2.10
CA LEU A 102 14.58 -4.97 2.66
C LEU A 102 14.53 -6.50 2.62
N ALA A 103 14.86 -7.10 1.48
CA ALA A 103 14.91 -8.55 1.34
C ALA A 103 15.86 -9.21 2.33
N GLN A 104 17.09 -8.72 2.43
CA GLN A 104 18.08 -9.25 3.38
C GLN A 104 17.55 -9.23 4.82
N ARG A 105 16.94 -8.12 5.24
CA ARG A 105 16.41 -7.97 6.60
C ARG A 105 15.21 -8.86 6.86
N LEU A 106 14.29 -8.97 5.91
CA LEU A 106 13.10 -9.81 6.08
C LEU A 106 13.46 -11.30 6.07
N GLN A 107 14.41 -11.73 5.24
CA GLN A 107 14.91 -13.10 5.26
C GLN A 107 15.66 -13.44 6.56
N ALA A 108 16.43 -12.49 7.11
CA ALA A 108 17.06 -12.67 8.41
C ALA A 108 16.04 -12.74 9.56
N ARG A 109 14.95 -11.97 9.46
CA ARG A 109 13.88 -11.93 10.46
C ARG A 109 12.95 -13.16 10.40
N PHE A 110 12.69 -13.67 9.21
CA PHE A 110 11.76 -14.77 8.96
C PHE A 110 12.47 -15.92 8.23
N PRO A 111 13.15 -16.83 8.96
CA PRO A 111 13.74 -18.02 8.36
C PRO A 111 12.69 -18.81 7.57
N GLY A 112 13.00 -19.14 6.31
CA GLY A 112 12.07 -19.80 5.38
C GLY A 112 11.30 -18.86 4.44
N LEU A 113 11.43 -17.55 4.61
CA LEU A 113 10.84 -16.57 3.68
C LEU A 113 11.43 -16.72 2.27
N GLN A 114 10.57 -17.00 1.29
CA GLN A 114 10.98 -17.13 -0.10
C GLN A 114 10.89 -15.80 -0.83
N LEU A 115 12.00 -15.42 -1.45
CA LEU A 115 12.08 -14.24 -2.31
C LEU A 115 12.17 -14.69 -3.76
N ALA A 116 11.24 -14.21 -4.58
CA ALA A 116 11.23 -14.40 -6.03
C ALA A 116 12.18 -13.41 -6.73
N GLY A 117 12.31 -12.19 -6.20
CA GLY A 117 13.21 -11.16 -6.73
C GLY A 117 12.95 -9.77 -6.17
N THR A 118 13.82 -8.84 -6.54
CA THR A 118 13.69 -7.41 -6.25
C THR A 118 13.96 -6.61 -7.52
N TYR A 119 13.29 -5.47 -7.65
CA TYR A 119 13.58 -4.54 -8.74
C TYR A 119 13.16 -3.12 -8.35
N ALA A 120 14.11 -2.19 -8.40
CA ALA A 120 13.86 -0.76 -8.20
C ALA A 120 13.87 -0.06 -9.57
N PRO A 121 12.71 0.37 -10.11
CA PRO A 121 12.66 1.07 -11.38
C PRO A 121 13.37 2.43 -11.27
N SER A 122 13.97 2.87 -12.38
CA SER A 122 14.52 4.22 -12.44
C SER A 122 13.40 5.26 -12.32
N TYR A 123 13.69 6.43 -11.74
CA TYR A 123 12.68 7.47 -11.52
C TYR A 123 12.21 8.19 -12.81
N ARG A 124 12.72 7.76 -13.97
CA ARG A 124 12.41 8.34 -15.27
C ARG A 124 11.06 7.81 -15.76
N PRO A 125 10.31 8.58 -16.58
CA PRO A 125 9.17 8.01 -17.30
C PRO A 125 9.67 6.82 -18.12
N ALA A 126 9.24 5.62 -17.74
CA ALA A 126 9.67 4.41 -18.42
C ALA A 126 9.12 4.42 -19.86
N ALA A 127 9.97 4.09 -20.83
CA ALA A 127 9.50 3.80 -22.18
C ALA A 127 8.61 2.54 -22.15
N TYR A 128 7.70 2.40 -23.12
CA TYR A 128 6.80 1.25 -23.20
C TYR A 128 7.53 -0.11 -23.19
N GLU A 129 8.73 -0.17 -23.79
CA GLU A 129 9.59 -1.34 -23.81
C GLU A 129 10.15 -1.68 -22.42
N GLU A 130 10.58 -0.67 -21.64
CA GLU A 130 11.10 -0.83 -20.27
C GLU A 130 10.00 -1.36 -19.32
N ALA A 131 8.75 -0.93 -19.53
CA ALA A 131 7.59 -1.47 -18.82
C ALA A 131 7.35 -2.96 -19.16
N SER A 132 7.51 -3.37 -20.41
CA SER A 132 7.31 -4.76 -20.83
C SER A 132 8.39 -5.69 -20.30
N GLN A 133 9.66 -5.30 -20.39
CA GLN A 133 10.78 -6.05 -19.82
C GLN A 133 10.64 -6.25 -18.30
N THR A 134 10.18 -5.21 -17.59
CA THR A 134 9.91 -5.29 -16.14
C THR A 134 8.85 -6.34 -15.83
N ILE A 135 7.74 -6.36 -16.58
CA ILE A 135 6.64 -7.31 -16.39
C ILE A 135 7.11 -8.74 -16.67
N ASP A 136 7.88 -8.94 -17.74
CA ASP A 136 8.41 -10.25 -18.09
C ASP A 136 9.37 -10.77 -17.02
N LEU A 137 10.25 -9.91 -16.51
CA LEU A 137 11.15 -10.23 -15.39
C LEU A 137 10.36 -10.65 -14.14
N ILE A 138 9.32 -9.90 -13.78
CA ILE A 138 8.46 -10.24 -12.64
C ILE A 138 7.74 -11.57 -12.86
N ASN A 139 7.17 -11.80 -14.05
CA ASN A 139 6.44 -13.03 -14.36
C ASN A 139 7.37 -14.25 -14.38
N GLN A 140 8.59 -14.11 -14.89
CA GLN A 140 9.61 -15.17 -14.90
C GLN A 140 10.05 -15.56 -13.48
N ALA A 141 10.10 -14.59 -12.56
CA ALA A 141 10.37 -14.85 -11.16
C ALA A 141 9.25 -15.69 -10.49
N LYS A 142 8.04 -15.72 -11.05
CA LYS A 142 6.85 -16.44 -10.55
C LYS A 142 6.55 -16.17 -9.07
N PRO A 143 6.36 -14.90 -8.65
CA PRO A 143 5.96 -14.58 -7.30
C PRO A 143 4.48 -14.87 -7.05
N ASP A 144 4.14 -15.12 -5.79
CA ASP A 144 2.76 -15.17 -5.32
C ASP A 144 2.25 -13.77 -4.92
N ILE A 145 3.17 -12.96 -4.39
CA ILE A 145 2.88 -11.61 -3.88
C ILE A 145 3.89 -10.62 -4.47
N ILE A 146 3.40 -9.58 -5.15
CA ILE A 146 4.19 -8.44 -5.59
C ILE A 146 3.90 -7.24 -4.69
N TRP A 147 4.92 -6.74 -4.01
CA TRP A 147 4.83 -5.52 -3.23
C TRP A 147 5.24 -4.32 -4.08
N VAL A 148 4.39 -3.30 -4.14
CA VAL A 148 4.61 -2.11 -4.98
C VAL A 148 4.89 -0.89 -4.08
N GLY A 149 6.14 -0.45 -4.09
CA GLY A 149 6.69 0.66 -3.29
C GLY A 149 6.98 1.91 -4.11
N LEU A 150 6.06 2.34 -4.99
CA LEU A 150 6.23 3.54 -5.83
C LEU A 150 5.65 4.82 -5.20
N GLY A 151 4.83 4.67 -4.16
CA GLY A 151 4.08 5.75 -3.52
C GLY A 151 2.77 6.06 -4.24
N THR A 152 1.76 6.47 -3.48
CA THR A 152 0.47 6.95 -4.01
C THR A 152 0.64 8.31 -4.71
N PRO A 153 -0.03 8.52 -5.87
CA PRO A 153 -0.95 7.60 -6.55
C PRO A 153 -0.30 6.63 -7.56
N LYS A 154 1.01 6.75 -7.82
CA LYS A 154 1.72 6.00 -8.87
C LYS A 154 1.60 4.49 -8.70
N GLN A 155 1.72 3.97 -7.48
CA GLN A 155 1.58 2.54 -7.21
C GLN A 155 0.18 2.01 -7.53
N ASP A 156 -0.85 2.79 -7.20
CA ASP A 156 -2.25 2.41 -7.38
C ASP A 156 -2.58 2.35 -8.87
N LEU A 157 -2.15 3.37 -9.63
CA LEU A 157 -2.27 3.42 -11.09
C LEU A 157 -1.47 2.32 -11.77
N TRP A 158 -0.22 2.08 -11.35
CA TRP A 158 0.64 1.06 -11.95
C TRP A 158 0.05 -0.34 -11.78
N MET A 159 -0.46 -0.67 -10.59
CA MET A 159 -1.11 -1.96 -10.35
C MET A 159 -2.35 -2.12 -11.23
N ALA A 160 -3.24 -1.11 -11.28
CA ALA A 160 -4.44 -1.18 -12.11
C ALA A 160 -4.11 -1.33 -13.60
N ALA A 161 -3.15 -0.56 -14.11
CA ALA A 161 -2.74 -0.60 -15.51
C ALA A 161 -2.11 -1.94 -15.92
N HIS A 162 -1.35 -2.58 -15.02
CA HIS A 162 -0.58 -3.79 -15.36
C HIS A 162 -1.16 -5.09 -14.80
N ARG A 163 -2.27 -5.05 -14.04
CA ARG A 163 -2.86 -6.23 -13.41
C ARG A 163 -3.12 -7.36 -14.42
N HIS A 164 -3.62 -7.04 -15.60
CA HIS A 164 -3.94 -8.03 -16.62
C HIS A 164 -2.70 -8.75 -17.20
N ARG A 165 -1.51 -8.14 -17.13
CA ARG A 165 -0.25 -8.69 -17.68
C ARG A 165 0.57 -9.47 -16.64
N LEU A 166 0.33 -9.25 -15.35
CA LEU A 166 1.11 -9.85 -14.27
C LEU A 166 0.45 -11.15 -13.78
N THR A 167 1.20 -12.25 -13.79
CA THR A 167 0.70 -13.59 -13.45
C THR A 167 0.54 -13.83 -11.95
N ALA A 168 1.31 -13.12 -11.12
CA ALA A 168 1.25 -13.22 -9.67
C ALA A 168 -0.18 -13.01 -9.16
N PRO A 169 -0.71 -13.85 -8.26
CA PRO A 169 -2.05 -13.70 -7.71
C PRO A 169 -2.30 -12.29 -7.14
N VAL A 170 -1.43 -11.82 -6.23
CA VAL A 170 -1.71 -10.61 -5.43
C VAL A 170 -0.65 -9.52 -5.63
N LEU A 171 -1.11 -8.29 -5.88
CA LEU A 171 -0.29 -7.08 -5.84
C LEU A 171 -0.70 -6.23 -4.63
N ILE A 172 0.25 -5.63 -3.91
CA ILE A 172 -0.05 -4.83 -2.72
C ILE A 172 0.71 -3.51 -2.75
N ALA A 173 -0.04 -2.41 -2.76
CA ALA A 173 0.48 -1.06 -2.60
C ALA A 173 0.94 -0.82 -1.16
N VAL A 174 2.24 -0.53 -0.95
CA VAL A 174 2.79 -0.37 0.41
C VAL A 174 3.53 0.92 0.66
N GLY A 175 3.79 1.71 -0.38
CA GLY A 175 4.43 3.01 -0.27
C GLY A 175 5.74 2.96 0.54
N ALA A 176 5.81 3.73 1.62
CA ALA A 176 7.01 3.88 2.45
C ALA A 176 7.35 2.66 3.33
N ALA A 177 6.59 1.55 3.27
CA ALA A 177 6.91 0.34 4.03
C ALA A 177 8.31 -0.20 3.76
N PHE A 178 8.79 -0.05 2.53
CA PHE A 178 10.14 -0.46 2.15
C PHE A 178 11.19 0.29 2.97
N ASP A 179 11.10 1.62 3.05
CA ASP A 179 12.06 2.42 3.80
C ASP A 179 11.98 2.17 5.32
N PHE A 180 10.78 1.90 5.87
CA PHE A 180 10.62 1.55 7.29
C PHE A 180 11.34 0.24 7.63
N HIS A 181 11.06 -0.82 6.88
CA HIS A 181 11.61 -2.15 7.17
C HIS A 181 13.07 -2.31 6.72
N ALA A 182 13.49 -1.55 5.71
CA ALA A 182 14.91 -1.33 5.39
C ALA A 182 15.65 -0.48 6.45
N GLY A 183 14.93 0.09 7.43
CA GLY A 183 15.46 0.90 8.52
C GLY A 183 16.12 2.20 8.09
N ARG A 184 15.66 2.75 6.96
CA ARG A 184 16.13 4.04 6.42
C ARG A 184 15.41 5.21 7.07
N ILE A 185 14.18 5.01 7.49
CA ILE A 185 13.36 6.02 8.16
C ILE A 185 12.79 5.45 9.47
N PRO A 186 12.71 6.26 10.53
CA PRO A 186 12.12 5.82 11.78
C PRO A 186 10.61 5.68 11.65
N GLN A 187 10.05 4.63 12.25
CA GLN A 187 8.61 4.48 12.38
C GLN A 187 8.12 5.15 13.67
N ALA A 188 6.94 5.76 13.64
CA ALA A 188 6.38 6.38 14.84
C ALA A 188 6.14 5.32 15.93
N PRO A 189 6.31 5.64 17.24
CA PRO A 189 5.97 4.73 18.33
C PRO A 189 4.51 4.24 18.26
N GLN A 190 4.24 3.01 18.69
CA GLN A 190 2.90 2.39 18.58
C GLN A 190 1.78 3.22 19.23
N TRP A 191 2.05 3.87 20.37
CA TRP A 191 1.07 4.72 21.03
C TRP A 191 0.67 5.92 20.15
N MET A 192 1.62 6.54 19.44
CA MET A 192 1.35 7.62 18.49
C MET A 192 0.56 7.13 17.28
N GLN A 193 0.89 5.95 16.76
CA GLN A 193 0.16 5.33 15.66
C GLN A 193 -1.30 5.06 16.02
N ARG A 194 -1.56 4.55 17.23
CA ARG A 194 -2.91 4.24 17.74
C ARG A 194 -3.72 5.50 18.06
N SER A 195 -3.06 6.55 18.55
CA SER A 195 -3.70 7.85 18.84
C SER A 195 -3.87 8.74 17.61
N GLY A 196 -3.43 8.30 16.42
CA GLY A 196 -3.52 9.08 15.19
C GLY A 196 -2.53 10.24 15.09
N LEU A 197 -1.46 10.25 15.89
CA LEU A 197 -0.39 11.26 15.89
C LEU A 197 0.78 10.92 14.96
N GLU A 198 0.70 9.82 14.23
CA GLU A 198 1.75 9.39 13.30
C GLU A 198 2.05 10.44 12.22
N TRP A 199 1.04 11.17 11.75
CA TRP A 199 1.25 12.25 10.77
C TRP A 199 2.13 13.37 11.34
N PHE A 200 2.01 13.69 12.62
CA PHE A 200 2.80 14.73 13.28
C PHE A 200 4.25 14.29 13.42
N PHE A 201 4.48 13.05 13.87
CA PHE A 201 5.82 12.46 13.92
C PHE A 201 6.50 12.48 12.55
N ARG A 202 5.79 12.06 11.50
CA ARG A 202 6.32 12.05 10.13
C ARG A 202 6.57 13.46 9.61
N LEU A 203 5.72 14.44 9.93
CA LEU A 203 5.91 15.83 9.54
C LEU A 203 7.19 16.42 10.13
N LEU A 204 7.52 16.09 11.39
CA LEU A 204 8.77 16.54 12.02
C LEU A 204 10.02 15.95 11.34
N HIS A 205 9.95 14.69 10.89
CA HIS A 205 11.07 14.02 10.23
C HIS A 205 11.19 14.33 8.72
N GLU A 206 10.09 14.59 8.02
CA GLU A 206 10.08 14.89 6.58
C GLU A 206 9.22 16.13 6.22
N PRO A 207 9.49 17.32 6.80
CA PRO A 207 8.61 18.48 6.68
C PRO A 207 8.43 18.95 5.23
N ARG A 208 9.53 19.02 4.45
CA ARG A 208 9.51 19.48 3.05
C ARG A 208 8.67 18.59 2.13
N ARG A 209 8.57 17.29 2.44
CA ARG A 209 7.85 16.31 1.61
C ARG A 209 6.39 16.17 2.03
N LEU A 210 6.09 16.27 3.32
CA LEU A 210 4.78 15.89 3.87
C LEU A 210 3.89 17.06 4.29
N TRP A 211 4.40 18.30 4.33
CA TRP A 211 3.63 19.46 4.76
C TRP A 211 2.33 19.64 3.98
N TYR A 212 2.35 19.52 2.64
CA TYR A 212 1.16 19.73 1.82
C TYR A 212 0.11 18.65 2.09
N ARG A 213 0.54 17.39 2.21
CA ARG A 213 -0.34 16.26 2.52
C ARG A 213 -1.02 16.42 3.89
N TYR A 214 -0.31 16.92 4.90
CA TYR A 214 -0.86 16.99 6.24
C TYR A 214 -1.54 18.31 6.58
N LEU A 215 -1.03 19.44 6.10
CA LEU A 215 -1.57 20.77 6.42
C LEU A 215 -2.65 21.24 5.44
N VAL A 216 -2.71 20.65 4.23
CA VAL A 216 -3.73 21.01 3.24
C VAL A 216 -4.76 19.90 3.08
N TYR A 217 -4.32 18.67 2.79
CA TYR A 217 -5.26 17.58 2.51
C TYR A 217 -6.00 17.05 3.74
N ASN A 218 -5.36 16.95 4.91
CA ASN A 218 -6.08 16.49 6.10
C ASN A 218 -7.21 17.45 6.54
N PRO A 219 -6.99 18.79 6.64
CA PRO A 219 -8.08 19.71 6.97
C PRO A 219 -9.19 19.71 5.92
N LEU A 220 -8.83 19.68 4.63
CA LEU A 220 -9.79 19.61 3.54
C LEU A 220 -10.62 18.32 3.61
N PHE A 221 -9.99 17.18 3.90
CA PHE A 221 -10.67 15.91 4.09
C PHE A 221 -11.69 15.97 5.24
N ILE A 222 -11.31 16.55 6.39
CA ILE A 222 -12.22 16.70 7.54
C ILE A 222 -13.40 17.59 7.17
N LEU A 223 -13.16 18.75 6.54
CA LEU A 223 -14.21 19.66 6.11
C LEU A 223 -15.20 18.99 5.15
N LEU A 224 -14.69 18.30 4.13
CA LEU A 224 -15.54 17.61 3.15
C LEU A 224 -16.34 16.48 3.79
N THR A 225 -15.74 15.73 4.72
CA THR A 225 -16.41 14.67 5.47
C THR A 225 -17.52 15.23 6.36
N LEU A 226 -17.31 16.40 6.98
CA LEU A 226 -18.33 17.10 7.77
C LEU A 226 -19.48 17.58 6.89
N VAL A 227 -19.18 18.25 5.77
CA VAL A 227 -20.18 18.70 4.79
C VAL A 227 -21.04 17.52 4.29
N GLN A 228 -20.42 16.37 4.04
CA GLN A 228 -21.15 15.16 3.65
C GLN A 228 -22.01 14.57 4.77
N SER A 229 -21.49 14.57 5.99
CA SER A 229 -22.19 14.01 7.15
C SER A 229 -23.38 14.87 7.59
N LEU A 230 -23.30 16.18 7.38
CA LEU A 230 -24.39 17.13 7.57
C LEU A 230 -25.41 17.12 6.42
N GLY A 231 -25.21 16.31 5.38
CA GLY A 231 -26.14 16.20 4.24
C GLY A 231 -26.10 17.39 3.28
N LEU A 232 -25.19 18.34 3.47
CA LEU A 232 -25.09 19.57 2.67
C LEU A 232 -24.63 19.29 1.23
N LYS A 233 -23.84 18.24 1.01
CA LYS A 233 -23.42 17.78 -0.32
C LYS A 233 -23.08 16.30 -0.30
N LYS A 234 -23.58 15.54 -1.28
CA LYS A 234 -23.17 14.15 -1.48
C LYS A 234 -21.93 14.11 -2.37
N PHE A 235 -20.88 13.46 -1.89
CA PHE A 235 -19.71 13.13 -2.71
C PHE A 235 -19.78 11.64 -3.03
N TYR A 236 -19.75 11.31 -4.32
CA TYR A 236 -19.67 9.94 -4.80
C TYR A 236 -18.19 9.64 -5.10
N LEU A 237 -17.64 8.68 -4.38
CA LEU A 237 -16.36 8.05 -4.68
C LEU A 237 -16.58 6.90 -5.65
#